data_AF-A0A1W2PQW9-F1
#
_entry.id   AF-A0A1W2PQW9-F1
#
_cell.length_a   1.000
_cell.length_b   1.000
_cell.length_c   1.000
_cell.angle_alpha   90.00
_cell.angle_beta   90.00
_cell.angle_gamma   90.00
#
_symmetry.space_group_name_H-M   'P 1'
#
loop_
_entity.id
_entity.type
_entity.pdbx_description
1 polymer ?
#
loop_
_entity_poly.entity_id
_entity_poly.type
_entity_poly.pdbx_seq_one_letter_code
_entity_poly.pdbx_strand_id
1 'polypeptide(L)' 'MANRELAFKAGDVIKVLDASNKDWWWGQIDDEEGWFPASFVRMQDFTMLPRLVLNS' A
#
# COMPACT_ATOMS: atom_id res chain seq x y z
N MET A 1 -20.11 0.07 -10.84
CA MET A 1 -18.85 0.76 -10.49
C MET A 1 -18.86 0.88 -8.98
N ALA A 2 -17.91 0.25 -8.28
CA ALA A 2 -17.88 0.29 -6.82
C ALA A 2 -17.52 1.72 -6.39
N ASN A 3 -18.52 2.50 -5.96
CA ASN A 3 -18.34 3.87 -5.47
C ASN A 3 -17.89 3.91 -4.00
N ARG A 4 -17.14 2.90 -3.56
CA ARG A 4 -16.77 2.73 -2.15
C ARG A 4 -15.34 3.22 -1.97
N GLU A 5 -15.18 4.33 -1.25
CA GLU A 5 -13.88 4.86 -0.85
C GLU A 5 -13.50 4.30 0.52
N LEU A 6 -12.25 3.90 0.68
CA LEU A 6 -11.72 3.39 1.95
C LEU A 6 -11.16 4.56 2.76
N ALA A 7 -11.73 4.82 3.93
CA ALA A 7 -11.20 5.79 4.87
C ALA A 7 -10.07 5.16 5.70
N PHE A 8 -8.95 5.86 5.85
CA PHE A 8 -7.79 5.40 6.62
C PHE A 8 -7.10 6.59 7.30
N LYS A 9 -6.35 6.30 8.37
CA LYS A 9 -5.54 7.29 9.10
C LYS A 9 -4.07 6.85 9.16
N ALA A 10 -3.20 7.78 9.51
CA ALA A 10 -1.79 7.49 9.74
C ALA A 10 -1.63 6.43 10.85
N GLY A 11 -0.95 5.33 10.52
CA GLY A 11 -0.77 4.19 11.41
C GLY A 11 -1.65 2.99 11.10
N ASP A 12 -2.67 3.13 10.23
CA ASP A 12 -3.47 2.00 9.78
C ASP A 12 -2.68 1.13 8.80
N VAL A 13 -2.89 -0.19 8.89
CA VAL A 13 -2.31 -1.16 7.98
C VAL A 13 -3.38 -1.54 6.96
N ILE A 14 -3.22 -1.04 5.74
CA ILE A 14 -4.13 -1.35 4.63
C ILE A 14 -3.58 -2.57 3.89
N LYS A 15 -4.42 -3.59 3.73
CA LYS A 15 -4.12 -4.72 2.86
C LYS A 15 -4.45 -4.34 1.42
N VAL A 16 -3.43 -4.15 0.60
CA VAL A 16 -3.61 -3.82 -0.82
C VAL A 16 -4.09 -5.06 -1.57
N LEU A 17 -5.27 -4.96 -2.20
CA LEU A 17 -5.90 -6.02 -2.99
C LEU A 17 -5.67 -5.80 -4.50
N ASP A 18 -5.73 -4.53 -4.95
CA ASP A 18 -5.45 -4.14 -6.33
C ASP A 18 -4.63 -2.84 -6.36
N ALA A 19 -3.45 -2.91 -6.97
CA ALA A 19 -2.56 -1.76 -7.17
C ALA A 19 -2.28 -1.48 -8.66
N SER A 20 -3.16 -1.94 -9.56
CA SER A 20 -3.00 -1.82 -11.01
C SER A 20 -2.98 -0.37 -11.50
N ASN A 21 -3.66 0.54 -10.79
CA ASN A 21 -3.65 1.96 -11.08
C ASN A 21 -2.61 2.68 -10.20
N LYS A 22 -1.83 3.59 -10.78
CA LYS A 22 -0.80 4.36 -10.06
C LYS A 22 -1.36 5.36 -9.04
N ASP A 23 -2.60 5.83 -9.25
CA ASP A 23 -3.18 6.91 -8.46
C ASP A 23 -4.12 6.38 -7.37
N TRP A 24 -4.81 5.27 -7.63
CA TRP A 24 -5.85 4.70 -6.77
C TRP A 24 -5.69 3.20 -6.63
N TRP A 25 -5.63 2.72 -5.40
CA TRP A 25 -5.53 1.30 -5.09
C TRP A 25 -6.80 0.83 -4.40
N TRP A 26 -7.17 -0.43 -4.62
CA TRP A 26 -8.21 -1.11 -3.86
C TRP A 26 -7.55 -1.82 -2.69
N GLY A 27 -8.09 -1.60 -1.49
CA GLY A 27 -7.56 -2.25 -0.30
C GLY A 27 -8.63 -2.51 0.73
N GLN A 28 -8.19 -3.18 1.79
CA GLN A 28 -9.01 -3.62 2.89
C GLN A 28 -8.39 -3.19 4.22
N ILE A 29 -9.21 -2.61 5.09
CA ILE A 29 -8.90 -2.39 6.51
C ILE A 29 -9.96 -3.15 7.30
N ASP A 30 -9.52 -4.06 8.16
CA ASP A 30 -10.40 -4.97 8.91
C ASP A 30 -11.40 -5.69 7.96
N ASP A 31 -12.69 -5.38 8.05
CA ASP A 31 -13.76 -5.93 7.20
C ASP A 31 -14.27 -4.94 6.13
N GLU A 32 -13.66 -3.75 6.01
CA GLU A 32 -14.04 -2.74 5.02
C GLU A 32 -13.12 -2.72 3.81
N GLU A 33 -13.71 -2.72 2.62
CA GLU A 33 -13.01 -2.63 1.34
C GLU A 33 -13.38 -1.36 0.58
N GLY A 34 -12.40 -0.75 -0.08
CA GLY A 34 -12.63 0.45 -0.87
C GLY A 34 -11.41 0.96 -1.64
N TRP A 35 -11.66 1.95 -2.48
CA TRP A 35 -10.64 2.71 -3.20
C TRP A 35 -9.99 3.73 -2.29
N PHE A 36 -8.67 3.80 -2.32
CA PHE A 36 -7.91 4.83 -1.62
C PHE A 36 -6.76 5.36 -2.50
N PRO A 37 -6.38 6.64 -2.33
CA PRO A 37 -5.29 7.22 -3.10
C PRO A 37 -3.92 6.67 -2.67
N ALA A 38 -3.17 6.15 -3.64
CA ALA A 38 -1.85 5.58 -3.41
C ALA A 38 -0.84 6.61 -2.87
N SER A 39 -1.06 7.91 -3.14
CA SER A 39 -0.18 9.01 -2.69
C SER A 39 -0.09 9.18 -1.18
N PHE A 40 -1.05 8.63 -0.42
CA PHE A 40 -1.10 8.73 1.04
C PHE A 40 -0.53 7.50 1.74
N VAL A 41 -0.22 6.44 0.99
CA VAL A 41 0.45 5.25 1.52
C VAL A 41 1.89 5.22 1.06
N ARG A 42 2.77 4.68 1.92
CA ARG A 42 4.13 4.35 1.53
C ARG A 42 4.30 2.86 1.67
N MET A 43 4.60 2.19 0.56
CA MET A 43 5.07 0.80 0.63
C MET A 43 6.40 0.82 1.36
N GLN A 44 6.41 0.23 2.55
CA GLN A 44 7.63 0.09 3.32
C GLN A 44 8.38 -1.11 2.75
N ASP A 45 9.24 -0.85 1.76
CA ASP A 45 10.16 -1.86 1.27
C ASP A 45 11.13 -2.22 2.40
N PHE A 46 10.93 -3.38 3.04
CA PHE A 46 11.82 -3.89 4.09
C PHE A 46 13.18 -4.38 3.54
N THR A 47 13.51 -4.14 2.26
CA THR A 47 14.81 -4.46 1.67
C THR A 47 15.86 -3.41 2.07
N MET A 48 16.07 -3.22 3.38
CA MET A 48 17.19 -2.44 3.93
C MET A 48 18.42 -3.29 4.23
N LEU A 49 18.52 -4.52 3.71
CA LEU A 49 19.77 -5.27 3.82
C LEU A 49 20.70 -4.83 2.66
N PRO A 50 21.76 -4.04 2.93
CA PRO A 50 22.79 -3.82 1.93
C PRO A 50 23.43 -5.17 1.60
N ARG A 51 23.37 -5.59 0.33
CA ARG A 51 24.21 -6.69 -0.15
C ARG A 51 25.66 -6.26 0.03
N LEU A 52 26.37 -6.91 0.96
CA LEU A 52 27.81 -6.83 1.06
C LEU A 52 28.39 -7.35 -0.26
N VAL A 53 28.84 -6.45 -1.12
CA VAL A 53 29.67 -6.78 -2.28
C VAL A 53 31.10 -6.85 -1.75
N LEU A 54 31.61 -8.06 -1.54
CA LEU A 54 33.04 -8.26 -1.29
C LEU A 54 33.79 -7.91 -2.58
N ASN A 55 34.67 -6.91 -2.52
CA ASN A 55 35.60 -6.61 -3.61
C ASN A 55 36.85 -7.48 -3.44
N SER A 56 37.16 -8.26 -4.48
CA SER A 56 38.44 -8.99 -4.66
C SER A 56 39.48 -8.11 -5.34
#